data_AF-A0A946XMC3-F1
#
_entry.id   AF-A0A946XMC3-F1
#
_cell.length_a   1.000
_cell.length_b   1.000
_cell.length_c   1.000
_cell.angle_alpha   90.00
_cell.angle_beta   90.00
_cell.angle_gamma   90.00
#
_symmetry.space_group_name_H-M   'P 1'
#
loop_
_entity.id
_entity.type
_entity.pdbx_description
1 polymer ?
#
loop_
_entity_poly.entity_id
_entity_poly.type
_entity_poly.pdbx_seq_one_letter_code
_entity_poly.pdbx_strand_id
1 'polypeptide(L)'
;MALLPLKDDNELSRINFQYVTVSLIIACFAVFLWQLSLGGEQGRYIFGLGTIPAVLFGSRELSPELILIPETFTMVTSLFLHGGWMHLIFNMLFLWVFGDNVEDAMGHLRYIA
;
A
#
# COMPACT_ATOMS: atom_id res chain seq x y z
N MET A 1 17.43 19.57 0.24
CA MET A 1 16.94 19.34 -1.14
C MET A 1 16.19 18.03 -1.12
N ALA A 2 14.88 18.03 -1.37
CA ALA A 2 14.14 16.77 -1.50
C ALA A 2 14.51 16.14 -2.84
N LEU A 3 15.04 14.91 -2.83
CA LEU A 3 15.24 14.13 -4.04
C LEU A 3 13.88 13.56 -4.45
N LEU A 4 13.31 14.08 -5.53
CA LEU A 4 12.06 13.57 -6.11
C LEU A 4 12.41 12.75 -7.35
N PRO A 5 12.35 11.41 -7.29
CA PRO A 5 12.56 10.57 -8.47
C PRO A 5 11.31 10.72 -9.36
N LEU A 6 11.47 11.32 -10.54
CA LEU A 6 10.34 11.52 -11.48
C LEU A 6 10.23 10.40 -12.51
N LYS A 7 11.37 9.80 -12.88
CA LYS A 7 11.53 8.79 -13.92
C LYS A 7 12.96 8.24 -13.84
N ASP A 8 13.16 7.03 -14.35
CA ASP A 8 14.48 6.52 -14.75
C ASP A 8 14.59 6.30 -16.27
N ASP A 9 15.77 5.90 -16.73
CA ASP A 9 16.04 5.62 -18.14
C ASP A 9 16.27 4.12 -18.41
N ASN A 10 15.76 3.25 -17.54
CA ASN A 10 15.93 1.82 -17.71
C ASN A 10 14.86 1.27 -18.66
N GLU A 11 15.30 0.51 -19.67
CA GLU A 11 14.38 -0.12 -20.62
C GLU A 11 13.90 -1.46 -20.07
N LEU A 12 12.61 -1.76 -20.25
CA LEU A 12 12.04 -3.05 -19.88
C LEU A 12 12.61 -4.14 -20.79
N SER A 13 13.16 -5.19 -20.18
CA SER A 13 13.91 -6.24 -20.88
C SER A 13 13.18 -7.60 -20.92
N ARG A 14 12.28 -7.84 -19.96
CA ARG A 14 11.62 -9.14 -19.72
C ARG A 14 10.10 -9.06 -19.81
N ILE A 15 9.51 -7.93 -19.43
CA ILE A 15 8.06 -7.68 -19.53
C ILE A 15 7.77 -6.60 -20.58
N ASN A 16 6.57 -6.62 -21.15
CA ASN A 16 6.15 -5.56 -22.09
C ASN A 16 5.62 -4.32 -21.38
N PHE A 17 5.08 -4.49 -20.17
CA PHE A 17 4.49 -3.41 -19.38
C PHE A 17 4.33 -3.84 -17.92
N GLN A 18 4.51 -2.92 -16.98
CA GLN A 18 4.43 -3.09 -15.53
C GLN A 18 2.97 -3.21 -15.01
N TYR A 19 2.22 -4.21 -15.48
CA TYR A 19 0.80 -4.38 -15.16
C TYR A 19 0.52 -4.51 -13.66
N VAL A 20 1.39 -5.23 -12.93
CA VAL A 20 1.19 -5.47 -11.50
C VAL A 20 1.42 -4.17 -10.73
N THR A 21 2.48 -3.43 -11.04
CA THR A 21 2.77 -2.13 -10.42
C THR A 21 1.61 -1.16 -10.61
N VAL A 22 1.09 -1.03 -11.84
CA VAL A 22 -0.09 -0.19 -12.11
C VAL A 22 -1.33 -0.68 -11.36
N SER A 23 -1.54 -1.98 -11.28
CA SER A 23 -2.67 -2.56 -10.55
C SER A 23 -2.61 -2.24 -9.04
N LEU A 24 -1.42 -2.32 -8.44
CA LEU A 24 -1.19 -1.94 -7.05
C LEU A 24 -1.44 -0.44 -6.82
N ILE A 25 -0.98 0.42 -7.73
CA ILE A 25 -1.25 1.86 -7.69
C ILE A 25 -2.76 2.13 -7.71
N ILE A 26 -3.49 1.52 -8.65
CA ILE A 26 -4.94 1.65 -8.76
C ILE A 26 -5.63 1.17 -7.47
N ALA A 27 -5.20 0.04 -6.91
CA ALA A 27 -5.74 -0.49 -5.66
C ALA A 27 -5.52 0.48 -4.49
N CYS A 28 -4.33 1.05 -4.34
CA CYS A 28 -4.03 2.05 -3.32
C CYS A 28 -4.90 3.30 -3.45
N PHE A 29 -5.08 3.82 -4.67
CA PHE A 29 -5.98 4.95 -4.91
C PHE A 29 -7.44 4.59 -4.61
N ALA A 30 -7.92 3.41 -5.00
CA ALA A 30 -9.28 2.97 -4.73
C ALA A 30 -9.54 2.86 -3.22
N VAL A 31 -8.62 2.25 -2.46
CA VAL A 31 -8.69 2.15 -1.00
C VAL A 31 -8.65 3.53 -0.37
N PHE A 32 -7.80 4.44 -0.85
CA PHE A 32 -7.71 5.80 -0.29
C PHE A 32 -8.98 6.62 -0.56
N LEU A 33 -9.57 6.53 -1.76
CA LEU A 33 -10.85 7.18 -2.06
C LEU A 33 -11.97 6.62 -1.19
N TRP A 34 -11.97 5.31 -0.97
CA TRP A 34 -12.87 4.68 0.00
C TRP A 34 -12.62 5.23 1.41
N GLN A 35 -11.38 5.36 1.88
CA GLN A 35 -11.06 5.95 3.19
C GLN A 35 -11.61 7.37 3.34
N LEU A 36 -11.54 8.21 2.29
CA LEU A 36 -12.09 9.56 2.31
C LEU A 36 -13.62 9.58 2.39
N SER A 37 -14.28 8.55 1.84
CA SER A 37 -15.75 8.43 1.88
C SER A 37 -16.31 8.07 3.27
N LEU A 38 -15.47 7.57 4.18
CA LEU A 38 -15.90 7.08 5.50
C LEU A 38 -16.26 8.18 6.51
N GLY A 39 -15.88 9.44 6.26
CA GLY A 39 -16.15 10.56 7.17
C GLY A 39 -15.69 10.28 8.60
N GLY A 40 -16.61 10.38 9.56
CA GLY A 40 -16.30 10.18 11.00
C GLY A 40 -15.88 8.75 11.37
N GLU A 41 -16.22 7.75 10.56
CA GLU A 41 -15.86 6.34 10.81
C GLU A 41 -14.42 6.01 10.38
N GLN A 42 -13.72 6.93 9.72
CA GLN A 42 -12.38 6.67 9.17
C GLN A 42 -11.41 6.14 10.23
N GLY A 43 -11.47 6.65 11.46
CA GLY A 43 -10.63 6.18 12.57
C GLY A 43 -10.82 4.69 12.86
N ARG A 44 -12.06 4.19 12.85
CA ARG A 44 -12.37 2.77 13.08
C ARG A 44 -11.66 1.86 12.09
N TYR A 45 -11.72 2.21 10.81
CA TYR A 45 -11.11 1.41 9.75
C TYR A 45 -9.59 1.54 9.70
N ILE A 46 -9.03 2.71 10.02
CA ILE A 46 -7.57 2.86 10.14
C ILE A 46 -7.03 1.96 11.27
N PHE A 47 -7.66 1.94 12.45
CA PHE A 47 -7.22 1.08 13.54
C PHE A 47 -7.52 -0.41 13.30
N GLY A 48 -8.65 -0.75 12.67
CA GLY A 48 -9.05 -2.13 12.45
C GLY A 48 -8.40 -2.83 11.26
N LEU A 49 -7.89 -2.07 10.28
CA LEU A 49 -7.20 -2.61 9.09
C LEU A 49 -5.70 -2.24 9.07
N GLY A 50 -5.25 -1.37 9.96
CA GLY A 50 -3.84 -0.98 10.10
C GLY A 50 -3.08 -1.92 11.02
N THR A 51 -1.82 -2.20 10.69
CA THR A 51 -0.96 -3.02 11.56
C THR A 51 -0.54 -2.21 12.78
N ILE A 52 -0.89 -2.71 13.97
CA ILE A 52 -0.43 -2.17 15.25
C ILE A 52 0.47 -3.23 15.88
N PRO A 53 1.81 -3.05 15.94
CA PRO A 53 2.73 -4.07 16.44
C PRO A 53 2.36 -4.59 17.84
N ALA A 54 1.90 -3.71 18.73
CA ALA A 54 1.49 -4.09 20.06
C ALA A 54 0.33 -5.10 20.07
N VAL A 55 -0.60 -4.99 19.11
CA VAL A 55 -1.74 -5.89 18.93
C VAL A 55 -1.32 -7.16 18.20
N LEU A 56 -0.55 -7.03 17.11
CA LEU A 56 -0.05 -8.16 16.33
C LEU A 56 0.77 -9.16 17.16
N PHE A 57 1.58 -8.66 18.11
CA PHE A 57 2.39 -9.51 18.99
C PHE A 57 1.72 -9.84 20.33
N GLY A 58 0.44 -9.51 20.50
CA GLY A 58 -0.34 -9.86 21.70
C GLY A 58 0.08 -9.14 22.99
N SER A 59 0.85 -8.04 22.88
CA SER A 59 1.23 -7.22 24.06
C SER A 59 0.12 -6.27 24.52
N ARG A 60 -0.85 -6.00 23.64
CA ARG A 60 -2.06 -5.24 23.91
C ARG A 60 -3.22 -5.81 23.10
N GLU A 61 -4.43 -5.59 23.58
CA GLU A 61 -5.65 -5.92 22.85
C GLU A 61 -6.25 -4.65 22.24
N LEU A 62 -6.81 -4.81 21.04
CA LEU A 62 -7.59 -3.77 20.40
C LEU A 62 -9.03 -3.82 20.94
N SER A 63 -9.66 -2.67 21.15
CA SER A 63 -11.05 -2.63 21.61
C SER A 63 -11.95 -3.44 20.66
N PRO A 64 -12.91 -4.23 21.17
CA PRO A 64 -13.73 -5.12 20.35
C PRO A 64 -14.45 -4.42 19.18
N GLU A 65 -14.83 -3.15 19.35
CA GLU A 65 -15.52 -2.34 18.34
C GLU A 65 -14.63 -1.96 17.14
N LEU A 66 -13.32 -2.08 17.29
CA LEU A 66 -12.32 -1.76 16.26
C LEU A 66 -11.80 -3.01 15.55
N ILE A 67 -12.13 -4.22 16.03
CA ILE A 67 -11.68 -5.47 15.41
C ILE A 67 -12.52 -5.73 14.16
N LEU A 68 -11.91 -5.56 12.98
CA LEU A 68 -12.54 -5.81 11.68
C LEU A 68 -12.08 -7.11 11.03
N ILE A 69 -10.83 -7.50 11.27
CA ILE A 69 -10.17 -8.69 10.76
C ILE A 69 -9.20 -9.23 11.84
N PRO A 70 -8.73 -10.49 11.74
CA PRO A 70 -7.68 -10.97 12.62
C PRO A 70 -6.39 -10.15 12.45
N GLU A 71 -5.69 -9.90 13.55
CA GLU A 71 -4.49 -9.06 13.60
C GLU A 71 -3.40 -9.52 12.62
N THR A 72 -3.29 -10.83 12.35
CA THR A 72 -2.32 -11.37 11.37
C THR A 72 -2.56 -10.89 9.95
N PHE A 73 -3.81 -10.58 9.57
CA PHE A 73 -4.14 -10.07 8.24
C PHE A 73 -3.88 -8.56 8.11
N THR A 74 -3.72 -7.84 9.23
CA THR A 74 -3.45 -6.39 9.19
C THR A 74 -2.14 -6.06 8.47
N MET A 75 -1.16 -6.98 8.50
CA MET A 75 0.10 -6.86 7.75
C MET A 75 -0.13 -6.68 6.25
N VAL A 76 -1.16 -7.32 5.70
CA VAL A 76 -1.51 -7.21 4.27
C VAL A 76 -2.40 -5.99 4.03
N THR A 77 -3.46 -5.79 4.82
CA THR A 77 -4.39 -4.68 4.58
C THR A 77 -3.75 -3.31 4.81
N SER A 78 -2.77 -3.23 5.71
CA SER A 78 -2.04 -1.99 5.99
C SER A 78 -1.18 -1.50 4.82
N LEU A 79 -0.83 -2.37 3.87
CA LEU A 79 -0.07 -1.98 2.66
C LEU A 79 -0.83 -0.99 1.77
N PHE A 80 -2.16 -0.95 1.87
CA PHE A 80 -3.02 -0.11 1.02
C PHE A 80 -3.53 1.15 1.72
N LEU A 81 -3.41 1.23 3.04
CA LEU A 81 -3.92 2.36 3.82
C LEU A 81 -2.97 3.55 3.77
N HIS A 82 -3.53 4.75 3.58
CA HIS A 82 -2.75 5.98 3.54
C HIS A 82 -3.33 7.05 4.47
N GLY A 83 -2.44 7.79 5.13
CA GLY A 83 -2.77 8.83 6.11
C GLY A 83 -3.03 10.21 5.52
N GLY A 84 -3.00 10.35 4.19
CA GLY A 84 -3.24 11.62 3.50
C GLY A 84 -2.64 11.66 2.09
N TRP A 85 -2.99 12.70 1.34
CA TRP A 85 -2.58 12.87 -0.06
C TRP A 85 -1.07 12.86 -0.26
N MET A 86 -0.31 13.58 0.57
CA MET A 86 1.16 13.60 0.48
C MET A 86 1.76 12.21 0.69
N HIS A 87 1.23 11.45 1.66
CA HIS A 87 1.70 10.10 1.93
C HIS A 87 1.40 9.16 0.75
N LEU A 88 0.19 9.22 0.18
CA LEU A 88 -0.18 8.44 -1.00
C LEU A 88 0.67 8.79 -2.22
N ILE A 89 0.69 10.06 -2.61
CA ILE A 89 1.37 10.50 -3.85
C ILE A 89 2.86 10.15 -3.80
N PHE A 90 3.51 10.35 -2.67
CA PHE A 90 4.93 10.03 -2.54
C PHE A 90 5.19 8.52 -2.62
N ASN A 91 4.36 7.67 -2.00
CA ASN A 91 4.51 6.22 -2.17
C ASN A 91 4.26 5.79 -3.61
N MET A 92 3.23 6.33 -4.27
CA MET A 92 2.91 5.96 -5.65
C MET A 92 3.98 6.44 -6.63
N LEU A 93 4.64 7.58 -6.36
CA LEU A 93 5.79 8.04 -7.14
C LEU A 93 6.96 7.04 -7.05
N PHE A 94 7.29 6.57 -5.85
CA PHE A 94 8.36 5.57 -5.67
C PHE A 94 7.97 4.23 -6.30
N LEU A 95 6.73 3.79 -6.10
CA LEU A 95 6.23 2.56 -6.70
C LEU A 95 6.24 2.65 -8.23
N TRP A 96 5.89 3.79 -8.81
CA TRP A 96 5.92 4.00 -10.26
C TRP A 96 7.33 3.99 -10.84
N VAL A 97 8.30 4.63 -10.18
CA VAL A 97 9.67 4.76 -10.69
C VAL A 97 10.53 3.53 -10.42
N PHE A 98 10.27 2.78 -9.34
CA PHE A 98 11.09 1.61 -9.00
C PHE A 98 10.37 0.29 -9.22
N GLY A 99 9.05 0.28 -9.17
CA GLY A 99 8.25 -0.94 -9.29
C GLY A 99 8.36 -1.58 -10.67
N ASP A 100 8.52 -0.77 -11.73
CA ASP A 100 8.67 -1.27 -13.09
C ASP A 100 9.96 -2.07 -13.30
N ASN A 101 11.10 -1.58 -12.79
CA ASN A 101 12.38 -2.26 -12.83
C ASN A 101 12.36 -3.56 -12.02
N VAL A 102 11.74 -3.52 -10.85
CA VAL A 102 11.63 -4.69 -9.98
C VAL A 102 10.69 -5.73 -10.61
N GLU A 103 9.57 -5.29 -11.17
CA GLU A 103 8.63 -6.15 -11.90
C GLU A 103 9.27 -6.74 -13.16
N ASP A 104 10.07 -5.98 -13.90
CA ASP A 104 10.83 -6.45 -15.06
C ASP A 104 11.84 -7.52 -14.66
N ALA A 105 12.65 -7.25 -13.63
CA ALA A 105 13.65 -8.18 -13.14
C ALA A 105 13.02 -9.51 -12.64
N MET A 106 11.89 -9.44 -11.95
CA MET A 106 11.25 -10.62 -11.33
C MET A 106 10.23 -11.33 -12.25
N GLY A 107 9.63 -10.60 -13.18
CA GLY A 107 8.42 -11.00 -13.90
C GLY A 107 7.16 -10.88 -13.03
N HIS A 108 6.00 -10.68 -13.65
CA HIS A 108 4.73 -10.36 -12.97
C HIS A 108 4.40 -11.26 -11.76
N LEU A 109 4.49 -12.58 -11.93
CA LEU A 109 4.06 -13.53 -10.90
C LEU A 109 4.94 -13.52 -9.65
N ARG A 110 6.26 -13.36 -9.82
CA ARG A 110 7.19 -13.31 -8.69
C ARG A 110 7.17 -11.95 -8.00
N TYR A 111 6.78 -10.91 -8.72
CA TYR A 111 6.69 -9.57 -8.16
C TYR A 111 5.47 -9.39 -7.23
N ILE A 112 4.36 -10.08 -7.49
CA ILE A 112 3.14 -10.00 -6.66
C ILE A 112 3.09 -11.02 -5.51
N ALA A 113 3.97 -12.02 -5.52
CA ALA A 113 4.00 -13.11 -4.54
C ALA A 113 4.81 -12.74 -3.29
#